data_AF-A0A7K1YC19-F1
#
_entry.id   AF-A0A7K1YC19-F1
#
_cell.length_a   1.000
_cell.length_b   1.000
_cell.length_c   1.000
_cell.angle_alpha   90.00
_cell.angle_beta   90.00
_cell.angle_gamma   90.00
#
_symmetry.space_group_name_H-M   'P 1'
#
loop_
_entity.id
_entity.type
_entity.pdbx_description
1 polymer ?
#
loop_
_entity_poly.entity_id
_entity_poly.type
_entity_poly.pdbx_seq_one_letter_code
_entity_poly.pdbx_strand_id
1 'polypeptide(L)'
;MIEQFNDLPSNAAGFRATGQVTKDDYEKVVIPAINDLISRTGKINFLLFIDTELPNFSLGAWFNDLKLGLQNFSKWNRIAIVSNYDLVKYFSDAFTAIVPGQSKGFKTADLEYAKLWIAEDGRVLIVQNNFRNEILAGIMAGMRASAAPAFTSRLCQRSPKSLQDSYFKFMESPVTSAITGTNVALEFIGDKLPWTPNRTKAGGVIARVLSGALSAAVISKKQNRPALAGGIIGAVSAIGSTYLFFYLRKRLVKQANLPDPLIGLMEDLVVLYLGTRILKER
;
A
#
# COMPACT_ATOMS: atom_id res chain seq x y z
N MET A 1 -30.35 -17.44 4.58
CA MET A 1 -29.52 -18.57 4.15
C MET A 1 -28.06 -18.27 4.44
N ILE A 2 -27.28 -19.29 4.82
CA ILE A 2 -25.82 -19.20 4.98
C ILE A 2 -25.14 -20.13 3.98
N GLU A 3 -24.18 -19.61 3.23
CA GLU A 3 -23.32 -20.38 2.31
C GLU A 3 -21.87 -20.30 2.78
N GLN A 4 -21.14 -21.41 2.71
CA GLN A 4 -19.70 -21.43 3.03
C GLN A 4 -18.87 -21.05 1.79
N PHE A 5 -17.83 -20.23 1.99
CA PHE A 5 -16.85 -19.95 0.95
C PHE A 5 -15.96 -21.19 0.72
N ASN A 6 -15.80 -21.58 -0.55
CA ASN A 6 -14.93 -22.70 -0.96
C ASN A 6 -13.52 -22.24 -1.36
N ASP A 7 -13.31 -20.93 -1.50
CA ASP A 7 -12.09 -20.30 -1.98
C ASP A 7 -11.25 -19.67 -0.85
N LEU A 8 -11.36 -20.22 0.37
CA LEU A 8 -10.58 -19.77 1.51
C LEU A 8 -9.36 -20.67 1.77
N PRO A 9 -8.25 -20.09 2.24
CA PRO A 9 -7.11 -20.87 2.71
C PRO A 9 -7.50 -21.88 3.79
N SER A 10 -6.79 -23.00 3.85
CA SER A 10 -7.13 -24.13 4.72
C SER A 10 -7.17 -23.80 6.21
N ASN A 11 -6.58 -22.68 6.62
CA ASN A 11 -6.57 -22.21 8.01
C ASN A 11 -7.67 -21.19 8.33
N ALA A 12 -8.67 -21.00 7.48
CA ALA A 12 -9.80 -20.12 7.72
C ALA A 12 -11.14 -20.74 7.30
N ALA A 13 -12.21 -20.25 7.91
CA ALA A 13 -13.59 -20.55 7.53
C ALA A 13 -14.32 -19.23 7.32
N GLY A 14 -15.18 -19.18 6.31
CA GLY A 14 -15.95 -17.98 6.04
C GLY A 14 -17.27 -18.30 5.38
N PHE A 15 -18.22 -17.40 5.61
CA PHE A 15 -19.61 -17.61 5.28
C PHE A 15 -20.22 -16.36 4.68
N ARG A 16 -21.12 -16.54 3.71
CA ARG A 16 -21.96 -15.50 3.15
C ARG A 16 -23.37 -15.66 3.69
N ALA A 17 -23.90 -14.60 4.26
CA ALA A 17 -25.27 -14.51 4.73
C ALA A 17 -26.10 -13.70 3.72
N THR A 18 -27.15 -14.34 3.18
CA THR A 18 -28.11 -13.72 2.26
C THR A 18 -29.54 -13.92 2.77
N GLY A 19 -30.39 -12.91 2.61
CA GLY A 19 -31.78 -12.94 3.07
C GLY A 19 -31.92 -13.19 4.58
N GLN A 20 -32.94 -13.94 4.99
CA GLN A 20 -33.18 -14.26 6.41
C GLN A 20 -32.26 -15.39 6.87
N VAL A 21 -31.46 -15.14 7.91
CA VAL A 21 -30.58 -16.14 8.53
C VAL A 21 -31.31 -16.78 9.72
N THR A 22 -31.37 -18.11 9.74
CA THR A 22 -32.03 -18.90 10.79
C THR A 22 -31.02 -19.59 11.71
N LYS A 23 -31.49 -20.06 12.87
CA LYS A 23 -30.69 -20.91 13.77
C LYS A 23 -30.26 -22.22 13.09
N ASP A 24 -31.16 -22.81 12.30
CA ASP A 24 -30.89 -24.02 11.51
C ASP A 24 -29.74 -23.83 10.52
N ASP A 25 -29.68 -22.68 9.83
CA ASP A 25 -28.57 -22.37 8.92
C ASP A 25 -27.22 -22.38 9.67
N TYR A 26 -27.20 -21.85 10.89
CA TYR A 26 -26.00 -21.79 11.73
C TYR A 26 -25.56 -23.19 12.19
N GLU A 27 -26.49 -23.99 12.71
CA GLU A 27 -26.17 -25.34 13.22
C GLU A 27 -25.74 -26.31 12.12
N LYS A 28 -26.30 -26.18 10.91
CA LYS A 28 -26.00 -27.07 9.79
C LYS A 28 -24.77 -26.66 8.99
N VAL A 29 -24.46 -25.36 8.91
CA VAL A 29 -23.39 -24.85 8.04
C VAL A 29 -22.19 -24.35 8.84
N VAL A 30 -22.42 -23.52 9.87
CA VAL A 30 -21.33 -22.83 10.57
C VAL A 30 -20.64 -23.75 11.58
N ILE A 31 -21.41 -24.44 12.43
CA ILE A 31 -20.85 -25.26 13.51
C ILE A 31 -19.92 -26.37 12.97
N PRO A 32 -20.30 -27.17 11.96
CA PRO A 32 -19.44 -28.25 11.46
C PRO A 32 -18.12 -27.73 10.89
N ALA A 33 -18.17 -26.64 10.13
CA ALA A 33 -16.99 -26.02 9.52
C ALA A 33 -16.04 -25.42 10.57
N ILE A 34 -16.56 -24.86 11.65
CA ILE A 34 -15.74 -24.34 12.76
C ILE A 34 -15.10 -25.47 13.55
N ASN A 35 -15.84 -26.55 13.84
CA ASN A 35 -15.28 -27.71 14.52
C ASN A 35 -14.14 -28.37 13.71
N ASP A 36 -14.32 -28.48 12.39
CA ASP A 36 -13.28 -28.95 11.48
C ASP A 36 -12.07 -27.98 11.43
N LEU A 37 -12.30 -26.67 11.43
CA LEU A 37 -11.19 -25.70 11.48
C LEU A 37 -10.39 -25.79 12.78
N ILE A 38 -11.07 -25.96 13.91
CA ILE A 38 -10.45 -26.12 15.23
C ILE A 38 -9.64 -27.41 15.29
N SER A 39 -10.14 -28.52 14.75
CA SER A 39 -9.42 -29.79 14.76
C SER A 39 -8.13 -29.72 13.92
N ARG A 40 -8.14 -28.96 12.81
CA ARG A 40 -7.00 -28.81 11.90
C ARG A 40 -5.95 -27.80 12.37
N THR A 41 -6.38 -26.70 13.00
CA THR A 41 -5.48 -25.55 13.25
C THR A 41 -5.35 -25.16 14.72
N GLY A 42 -6.26 -25.64 15.59
CA GLY A 42 -6.36 -25.21 16.98
C GLY A 42 -6.83 -23.77 17.18
N LYS A 43 -7.12 -23.03 16.11
CA LYS A 43 -7.53 -21.62 16.13
C LYS A 43 -8.75 -21.39 15.24
N ILE A 44 -9.41 -20.26 15.43
CA ILE A 44 -10.57 -19.85 14.64
C ILE A 44 -10.22 -18.54 13.93
N ASN A 45 -10.13 -18.63 12.60
CA ASN A 45 -10.03 -17.50 11.67
C ASN A 45 -11.34 -17.46 10.88
N PHE A 46 -12.17 -16.46 11.16
CA PHE A 46 -13.57 -16.43 10.76
C PHE A 46 -13.88 -15.22 9.89
N LEU A 47 -14.62 -15.41 8.80
CA LEU A 47 -15.17 -14.34 7.97
C LEU A 47 -16.69 -14.47 7.81
N LEU A 48 -17.40 -13.36 7.97
CA LEU A 48 -18.83 -13.27 7.66
C LEU A 48 -19.09 -12.14 6.68
N PHE A 49 -19.58 -12.47 5.48
CA PHE A 49 -20.02 -11.51 4.49
C PHE A 49 -21.55 -11.36 4.57
N ILE A 50 -22.01 -10.18 4.96
CA ILE A 50 -23.44 -9.86 5.08
C ILE A 50 -23.86 -9.12 3.81
N ASP A 51 -24.59 -9.83 2.95
CA ASP A 51 -25.00 -9.36 1.63
C ASP A 51 -26.53 -9.25 1.54
N THR A 52 -27.12 -8.51 2.48
CA THR A 52 -28.55 -8.22 2.54
C THR A 52 -28.80 -6.91 3.27
N GLU A 53 -29.88 -6.20 2.91
CA GLU A 53 -30.46 -5.16 3.76
C GLU A 53 -30.81 -5.78 5.10
N LEU A 54 -30.52 -5.09 6.21
CA LEU A 54 -30.79 -5.57 7.56
C LEU A 54 -32.05 -4.90 8.15
N PRO A 55 -33.28 -5.20 7.70
CA PRO A 55 -34.44 -4.92 8.53
C PRO A 55 -34.53 -6.05 9.57
N ASN A 56 -34.36 -5.71 10.85
CA ASN A 56 -34.47 -6.60 12.02
C ASN A 56 -33.29 -7.56 12.30
N PHE A 57 -32.04 -7.11 12.08
CA PHE A 57 -30.89 -7.80 12.69
C PHE A 57 -30.84 -7.47 14.19
N SER A 58 -31.58 -8.20 15.03
CA SER A 58 -31.41 -8.12 16.48
C SER A 58 -30.11 -8.82 16.88
N LEU A 59 -28.98 -8.14 16.62
CA LEU A 59 -27.63 -8.58 16.98
C LEU A 59 -27.55 -9.08 18.42
N GLY A 60 -28.28 -8.45 19.35
CA GLY A 60 -28.28 -8.78 20.77
C GLY A 60 -28.92 -10.13 21.13
N ALA A 61 -29.95 -10.59 20.41
CA ALA A 61 -30.60 -11.88 20.70
C ALA A 61 -29.72 -13.06 20.25
N TRP A 62 -29.12 -12.96 19.06
CA TRP A 62 -28.15 -13.92 18.56
C TRP A 62 -26.84 -13.93 19.36
N PHE A 63 -26.37 -12.78 19.88
CA PHE A 63 -25.13 -12.71 20.67
C PHE A 63 -25.18 -13.52 21.96
N ASN A 64 -26.35 -13.56 22.61
CA ASN A 64 -26.55 -14.34 23.83
C ASN A 64 -26.53 -15.84 23.56
N ASP A 65 -27.10 -16.28 22.43
CA ASP A 65 -27.03 -17.68 21.98
C ASP A 65 -25.63 -18.05 21.46
N LEU A 66 -24.92 -17.12 20.83
CA LEU A 66 -23.52 -17.29 20.44
C LEU A 66 -22.63 -17.48 21.67
N LYS A 67 -22.83 -16.69 22.73
CA LYS A 67 -22.12 -16.82 24.02
C LYS A 67 -22.28 -18.20 24.65
N LEU A 68 -23.46 -18.81 24.53
CA LEU A 68 -23.73 -20.17 25.01
C LEU A 68 -23.10 -21.25 24.12
N GLY A 69 -22.92 -20.98 22.82
CA GLY A 69 -22.24 -21.85 21.85
C GLY A 69 -20.71 -21.69 21.78
N LEU A 70 -20.15 -20.65 22.41
CA LEU A 70 -18.71 -20.34 22.45
C LEU A 70 -17.93 -21.21 23.44
N GLN A 71 -18.16 -22.52 23.43
CA GLN A 71 -17.11 -23.45 23.86
C GLN A 71 -15.89 -23.16 22.96
N ASN A 72 -14.70 -22.97 23.55
CA ASN A 72 -13.45 -22.57 22.86
C ASN A 72 -13.22 -21.07 22.61
N PHE A 73 -13.75 -20.19 23.46
CA PHE A 73 -13.49 -18.74 23.40
C PHE A 73 -12.02 -18.32 23.24
N SER A 74 -11.08 -19.07 23.85
CA SER A 74 -9.64 -18.85 23.76
C SER A 74 -9.02 -19.16 22.39
N LYS A 75 -9.73 -19.88 21.51
CA LYS A 75 -9.22 -20.27 20.17
C LYS A 75 -9.46 -19.22 19.10
N TRP A 76 -10.28 -18.21 19.37
CA TRP A 76 -10.55 -17.14 18.41
C TRP A 76 -9.32 -16.28 18.16
N ASN A 77 -8.89 -16.21 16.90
CA ASN A 77 -7.67 -15.52 16.50
C ASN A 77 -7.97 -14.30 15.63
N ARG A 78 -8.76 -14.45 14.56
CA ARG A 78 -9.15 -13.36 13.65
C ARG A 78 -10.62 -13.43 13.25
N ILE A 79 -11.31 -12.30 13.27
CA ILE A 79 -12.71 -12.16 12.86
C ILE A 79 -12.84 -11.02 11.84
N ALA A 80 -13.27 -11.32 10.63
CA ALA A 80 -13.57 -10.33 9.60
C ALA A 80 -15.07 -10.27 9.33
N ILE A 81 -15.64 -9.07 9.31
CA ILE A 81 -17.03 -8.85 8.92
C ILE A 81 -17.05 -7.95 7.70
N VAL A 82 -17.69 -8.39 6.63
CA VAL A 82 -17.76 -7.68 5.36
C VAL A 82 -19.20 -7.21 5.15
N SER A 83 -19.41 -5.91 4.94
CA SER A 83 -20.74 -5.37 4.60
C SER A 83 -20.67 -3.97 3.99
N ASN A 84 -21.74 -3.56 3.30
CA ASN A 84 -21.92 -2.22 2.74
C ASN A 84 -22.60 -1.23 3.70
N TYR A 85 -23.13 -1.70 4.83
CA TYR A 85 -23.79 -0.86 5.83
C TYR A 85 -22.83 -0.43 6.94
N ASP A 86 -23.24 0.53 7.79
CA ASP A 86 -22.51 1.00 8.98
C ASP A 86 -22.37 -0.07 10.10
N LEU A 87 -22.39 -1.34 9.71
CA LEU A 87 -22.13 -2.55 10.47
C LEU A 87 -20.74 -2.54 11.14
N VAL A 88 -19.77 -1.86 10.53
CA VAL A 88 -18.41 -1.68 11.09
C VAL A 88 -18.45 -0.98 12.46
N LYS A 89 -19.36 -0.02 12.66
CA LYS A 89 -19.51 0.69 13.95
C LYS A 89 -20.08 -0.23 15.03
N TYR A 90 -21.13 -0.97 14.70
CA TYR A 90 -21.81 -1.87 15.64
C TYR A 90 -20.98 -3.11 16.01
N PHE A 91 -20.19 -3.66 15.06
CA PHE A 91 -19.37 -4.83 15.34
C PHE A 91 -18.12 -4.52 16.18
N SER A 92 -17.50 -3.35 15.98
CA SER A 92 -16.34 -2.93 16.78
C SER A 92 -16.69 -2.84 18.26
N ASP A 93 -17.89 -2.37 18.61
CA ASP A 93 -18.28 -2.22 20.01
C ASP A 93 -18.71 -3.56 20.66
N ALA A 94 -19.34 -4.45 19.90
CA ALA A 94 -19.89 -5.70 20.43
C ALA A 94 -18.85 -6.82 20.63
N PHE A 95 -17.89 -6.98 19.71
CA PHE A 95 -16.97 -8.13 19.71
C PHE A 95 -15.57 -7.82 20.26
N THR A 96 -15.08 -6.59 20.20
CA THR A 96 -13.71 -6.24 20.65
C THR A 96 -13.52 -6.43 22.15
N ALA A 97 -14.54 -6.16 22.95
CA ALA A 97 -14.45 -6.27 24.42
C ALA A 97 -14.52 -7.73 24.91
N ILE A 98 -14.96 -8.65 24.05
CA ILE A 98 -15.31 -10.01 24.43
C ILE A 98 -14.24 -10.94 23.87
N VAL A 99 -14.03 -11.00 22.55
CA VAL A 99 -13.15 -12.01 21.95
C VAL A 99 -11.65 -11.67 22.13
N PRO A 100 -10.80 -12.62 22.57
CA PRO A 100 -9.36 -12.37 22.79
C PRO A 100 -8.56 -12.14 21.49
N GLY A 101 -9.09 -12.54 20.34
CA GLY A 101 -8.50 -12.35 19.01
C GLY A 101 -8.73 -10.96 18.41
N GLN A 102 -8.14 -10.72 17.24
CA GLN A 102 -8.33 -9.46 16.50
C GLN A 102 -9.66 -9.50 15.72
N SER A 103 -10.38 -8.38 15.71
CA SER A 103 -11.59 -8.23 14.90
C SER A 103 -11.51 -7.00 14.00
N LYS A 104 -12.08 -7.08 12.79
CA LYS A 104 -12.07 -5.97 11.83
C LYS A 104 -13.29 -6.01 10.90
N GLY A 105 -13.89 -4.84 10.69
CA GLY A 105 -14.92 -4.63 9.66
C GLY A 105 -14.32 -4.20 8.32
N PHE A 106 -14.91 -4.64 7.22
CA PHE A 106 -14.51 -4.36 5.85
C PHE A 106 -15.72 -3.97 5.00
N LYS A 107 -15.50 -3.14 3.98
CA LYS A 107 -16.53 -2.88 2.97
C LYS A 107 -16.64 -4.05 2.01
N THR A 108 -17.78 -4.22 1.34
CA THR A 108 -17.96 -5.28 0.33
C THR A 108 -16.92 -5.21 -0.80
N ALA A 109 -16.49 -4.00 -1.17
CA ALA A 109 -15.39 -3.79 -2.13
C ALA A 109 -14.05 -4.41 -1.69
N ASP A 110 -13.86 -4.64 -0.39
CA ASP A 110 -12.64 -5.18 0.21
C ASP A 110 -12.78 -6.67 0.61
N LEU A 111 -13.77 -7.41 0.07
CA LEU A 111 -14.01 -8.81 0.40
C LEU A 111 -12.75 -9.68 0.22
N GLU A 112 -12.06 -9.56 -0.91
CA GLU A 112 -10.82 -10.31 -1.17
C GLU A 112 -9.73 -9.99 -0.15
N TYR A 113 -9.65 -8.74 0.29
CA TYR A 113 -8.72 -8.33 1.33
C TYR A 113 -9.10 -8.91 2.70
N ALA A 114 -10.39 -8.98 3.02
CA ALA A 114 -10.88 -9.63 4.24
C ALA A 114 -10.54 -11.13 4.26
N LYS A 115 -10.69 -11.84 3.13
CA LYS A 115 -10.32 -13.26 2.99
C LYS A 115 -8.83 -13.50 3.26
N LEU A 116 -7.96 -12.62 2.75
CA LEU A 116 -6.52 -12.69 3.00
C LEU A 116 -6.18 -12.37 4.46
N TRP A 117 -6.82 -11.35 5.02
CA TRP A 117 -6.57 -10.92 6.40
C TRP A 117 -6.93 -12.00 7.43
N ILE A 118 -8.00 -12.79 7.23
CA ILE A 118 -8.32 -13.90 8.14
C ILE A 118 -7.33 -15.07 8.01
N ALA A 119 -6.81 -15.31 6.81
CA ALA A 119 -5.91 -16.43 6.52
C ALA A 119 -4.46 -16.20 7.00
N GLU A 120 -4.14 -14.99 7.43
CA GLU A 120 -2.78 -14.62 7.81
C GLU A 120 -2.34 -15.24 9.14
N ASP A 121 -1.46 -16.24 9.05
CA ASP A 121 -0.56 -16.62 10.14
C ASP A 121 0.76 -15.83 9.97
N GLY A 122 0.71 -14.51 10.21
CA GLY A 122 1.88 -13.62 10.27
C GLY A 122 2.83 -13.55 9.05
N ARG A 123 2.53 -14.22 7.93
CA ARG A 123 3.43 -14.38 6.77
C ARG A 123 2.84 -13.97 5.43
N VAL A 124 1.65 -13.37 5.39
CA VAL A 124 1.34 -12.44 4.32
C VAL A 124 1.66 -11.08 4.90
N LEU A 125 2.76 -10.49 4.43
CA LEU A 125 2.99 -9.07 4.63
C LEU A 125 1.83 -8.40 3.90
N ILE A 126 0.84 -7.88 4.64
CA ILE A 126 -0.04 -6.86 4.09
C ILE A 126 0.89 -5.73 3.68
N VAL A 127 1.23 -5.71 2.40
CA VAL A 127 1.67 -4.50 1.75
C VAL A 127 0.45 -3.60 1.85
N GLN A 128 0.42 -2.71 2.86
CA GLN A 128 -0.27 -1.46 2.65
C GLN A 128 0.34 -0.93 1.36
N ASN A 129 -0.38 -1.06 0.24
CA ASN A 129 0.02 -0.64 -1.11
C ASN A 129 0.10 0.88 -1.22
N ASN A 130 0.65 1.53 -0.19
CA ASN A 130 1.07 2.89 -0.30
C ASN A 130 2.40 2.86 -1.05
N PHE A 131 2.31 2.95 -2.38
CA PHE A 131 3.45 3.18 -3.27
C PHE A 131 3.95 4.63 -3.17
N ARG A 132 3.83 5.23 -1.98
CA ARG A 132 4.08 6.66 -1.77
C ARG A 132 5.48 7.03 -2.21
N ASN A 133 6.48 6.27 -1.77
CA ASN A 133 7.87 6.60 -2.05
C ASN A 133 8.26 6.32 -3.50
N GLU A 134 7.67 5.29 -4.10
CA GLU A 134 7.81 4.95 -5.50
C GLU A 134 7.24 6.06 -6.39
N ILE A 135 6.05 6.57 -6.02
CA ILE A 135 5.42 7.73 -6.68
C ILE A 135 6.27 8.98 -6.46
N LEU A 136 6.71 9.26 -5.23
CA LEU A 136 7.55 10.42 -4.91
C LEU A 136 8.89 10.38 -5.67
N ALA A 137 9.51 9.21 -5.78
CA ALA A 137 10.72 9.01 -6.57
C ALA A 137 10.47 9.28 -8.06
N GLY A 138 9.36 8.78 -8.61
CA GLY A 138 8.96 9.10 -9.98
C GLY A 138 8.69 10.60 -10.19
N ILE A 139 7.98 11.26 -9.27
CA ILE A 139 7.71 12.70 -9.33
C ILE A 139 9.02 13.48 -9.35
N MET A 140 9.94 13.20 -8.42
CA MET A 140 11.25 13.85 -8.38
C MET A 140 12.04 13.61 -9.66
N ALA A 141 12.06 12.39 -10.19
CA ALA A 141 12.71 12.07 -11.45
C ALA A 141 12.14 12.89 -12.61
N GLY A 142 10.82 13.05 -12.66
CA GLY A 142 10.17 13.86 -13.69
C GLY A 142 10.45 15.36 -13.58
N MET A 143 10.71 15.87 -12.37
CA MET A 143 11.18 17.25 -12.16
C MET A 143 12.67 17.41 -12.50
N ARG A 144 13.52 16.50 -12.00
CA ARG A 144 14.99 16.47 -12.15
C ARG A 144 15.46 15.04 -12.31
N ALA A 145 16.10 14.72 -13.43
CA ALA A 145 16.42 13.34 -13.77
C ALA A 145 17.37 12.70 -12.75
N SER A 146 18.32 13.46 -12.21
CA SER A 146 19.33 12.92 -11.28
C SER A 146 18.81 12.79 -9.85
N ALA A 147 17.72 13.48 -9.49
CA ALA A 147 17.25 13.61 -8.10
C ALA A 147 16.84 12.27 -7.48
N ALA A 148 16.08 11.46 -8.21
CA ALA A 148 15.56 10.21 -7.68
C ALA A 148 16.68 9.20 -7.31
N PRO A 149 17.72 8.96 -8.13
CA PRO A 149 18.85 8.11 -7.77
C PRO A 149 19.63 8.61 -6.56
N ALA A 150 19.83 9.92 -6.42
CA ALA A 150 20.58 10.48 -5.30
C ALA A 150 19.88 10.24 -3.95
N PHE A 151 18.58 10.54 -3.88
CA PHE A 151 17.80 10.29 -2.67
C PHE A 151 17.63 8.79 -2.40
N THR A 152 17.45 7.97 -3.44
CA THR A 152 17.30 6.53 -3.30
C THR A 152 18.60 5.86 -2.84
N SER A 153 19.75 6.24 -3.38
CA SER A 153 21.05 5.70 -2.93
C SER A 153 21.33 6.10 -1.48
N ARG A 154 21.01 7.34 -1.09
CA ARG A 154 21.15 7.80 0.30
C ARG A 154 20.18 7.10 1.26
N LEU A 155 18.97 6.76 0.81
CA LEU A 155 18.04 5.90 1.54
C LEU A 155 18.61 4.49 1.73
N CYS A 156 19.23 3.91 0.70
CA CYS A 156 19.82 2.58 0.75
C CYS A 156 21.01 2.52 1.73
N GLN A 157 21.83 3.56 1.81
CA GLN A 157 22.95 3.63 2.77
C GLN A 157 22.52 3.66 4.25
N ARG A 158 21.32 4.16 4.56
CA ARG A 158 20.80 4.17 5.94
C ARG A 158 20.40 2.79 6.45
N SER A 159 20.22 1.81 5.57
CA SER A 159 19.93 0.42 5.94
C SER A 159 20.82 -0.51 5.10
N PRO A 160 22.13 -0.56 5.40
CA PRO A 160 23.05 -1.44 4.68
C PRO A 160 22.57 -2.89 4.81
N LYS A 161 22.77 -3.71 3.77
CA LYS A 161 22.39 -5.13 3.70
C LYS A 161 20.93 -5.43 3.36
N SER A 162 20.13 -4.44 2.98
CA SER A 162 18.73 -4.68 2.54
C SER A 162 18.61 -5.29 1.15
N LEU A 163 19.65 -5.16 0.30
CA LEU A 163 19.64 -5.55 -1.11
C LEU A 163 20.76 -6.56 -1.46
N GLN A 164 21.30 -7.30 -0.48
CA GLN A 164 22.51 -8.14 -0.70
C GLN A 164 22.33 -9.21 -1.77
N ASP A 165 21.14 -9.79 -1.89
CA ASP A 165 20.81 -10.85 -2.85
C ASP A 165 20.15 -10.30 -4.13
N SER A 166 20.27 -9.00 -4.41
CA SER A 166 19.61 -8.34 -5.53
C SER A 166 20.58 -7.64 -6.47
N TYR A 167 20.21 -7.55 -7.75
CA TYR A 167 20.93 -6.76 -8.78
C TYR A 167 21.12 -5.27 -8.41
N PHE A 168 20.39 -4.78 -7.40
CA PHE A 168 20.41 -3.38 -6.94
C PHE A 168 21.45 -3.09 -5.84
N LYS A 169 22.30 -4.05 -5.48
CA LYS A 169 23.35 -3.89 -4.45
C LYS A 169 24.23 -2.65 -4.65
N PHE A 170 24.46 -2.24 -5.90
CA PHE A 170 25.26 -1.05 -6.21
C PHE A 170 24.68 0.25 -5.62
N MET A 171 23.37 0.33 -5.38
CA MET A 171 22.71 1.51 -4.79
C MET A 171 23.07 1.71 -3.31
N GLU A 172 23.51 0.66 -2.62
CA GLU A 172 24.01 0.73 -1.24
C GLU A 172 25.45 1.28 -1.15
N SER A 173 26.16 1.39 -2.28
CA SER A 173 27.57 1.80 -2.29
C SER A 173 27.74 3.28 -1.89
N PRO A 174 28.73 3.61 -1.03
CA PRO A 174 29.19 4.97 -0.76
C PRO A 174 29.49 5.76 -2.04
N VAL A 175 30.12 5.09 -3.01
CA VAL A 175 30.54 5.68 -4.29
C VAL A 175 29.31 6.06 -5.12
N THR A 176 28.29 5.20 -5.18
CA THR A 176 27.07 5.48 -5.94
C THR A 176 26.32 6.68 -5.39
N SER A 177 26.21 6.83 -4.06
CA SER A 177 25.56 8.03 -3.49
C SER A 177 26.40 9.29 -3.70
N ALA A 178 27.72 9.20 -3.71
CA ALA A 178 28.58 10.33 -4.01
C ALA A 178 28.41 10.78 -5.47
N ILE A 179 28.45 9.83 -6.42
CA ILE A 179 28.26 10.12 -7.86
C ILE A 179 26.87 10.70 -8.12
N THR A 180 25.82 10.03 -7.64
CA THR A 180 24.44 10.48 -7.86
C THR A 180 24.15 11.81 -7.17
N GLY A 181 24.68 12.02 -5.96
CA GLY A 181 24.60 13.29 -5.25
C GLY A 181 25.29 14.43 -5.99
N THR A 182 26.49 14.21 -6.52
CA THR A 182 27.21 15.19 -7.33
C THR A 182 26.47 15.49 -8.62
N ASN A 183 25.92 14.48 -9.33
CA ASN A 183 25.15 14.70 -10.54
C ASN A 183 23.91 15.58 -10.31
N VAL A 184 23.21 15.40 -9.18
CA VAL A 184 22.09 16.28 -8.79
C VAL A 184 22.55 17.70 -8.52
N ALA A 185 23.65 17.88 -7.79
CA ALA A 185 24.20 19.21 -7.53
C ALA A 185 24.61 19.90 -8.84
N LEU A 186 25.22 19.17 -9.78
CA LEU A 186 25.57 19.67 -11.10
C LEU A 186 24.33 20.00 -11.93
N GLU A 187 23.25 19.22 -11.85
CA GLU A 187 21.97 19.52 -12.52
C GLU A 187 21.37 20.83 -12.00
N PHE A 188 21.38 21.07 -10.68
CA PHE A 188 20.91 22.33 -10.08
C PHE A 188 21.73 23.57 -10.47
N ILE A 189 23.05 23.42 -10.64
CA ILE A 189 23.95 24.52 -11.03
C ILE A 189 23.87 24.77 -12.54
N GLY A 190 23.99 23.70 -13.32
CA GLY A 190 24.02 23.75 -14.79
C GLY A 190 22.73 24.28 -15.39
N ASP A 191 21.59 24.04 -14.73
CA ASP A 191 20.28 24.51 -15.16
C ASP A 191 20.06 26.03 -15.07
N LYS A 192 21.05 26.77 -14.56
CA LYS A 192 21.10 28.24 -14.52
C LYS A 192 22.09 28.83 -15.53
N LEU A 193 22.78 27.99 -16.30
CA LEU A 193 23.75 28.42 -17.30
C LEU A 193 23.09 28.55 -18.69
N PRO A 194 23.46 29.58 -19.47
CA PRO A 194 22.83 29.92 -20.75
C PRO A 194 23.01 28.87 -21.87
N TRP A 195 23.84 27.86 -21.65
CA TRP A 195 24.15 26.79 -22.60
C TRP A 195 23.55 25.46 -22.11
N THR A 196 22.23 25.35 -22.09
CA THR A 196 21.53 24.10 -21.73
C THR A 196 20.63 23.63 -22.88
N PRO A 197 20.79 22.38 -23.38
CA PRO A 197 19.90 21.85 -24.41
C PRO A 197 18.46 21.68 -23.87
N ASN A 198 17.47 21.95 -24.73
CA ASN A 198 16.05 21.95 -24.36
C ASN A 198 15.58 20.66 -23.66
N ARG A 199 15.04 20.84 -22.44
CA ARG A 199 14.58 19.81 -21.49
C ARG A 199 13.39 18.94 -21.94
N THR A 200 12.90 19.10 -23.17
CA THR A 200 11.77 18.39 -23.79
C THR A 200 12.13 17.59 -25.04
N LYS A 201 13.41 17.49 -25.42
CA LYS A 201 13.84 16.51 -26.44
C LYS A 201 13.66 15.09 -25.89
N ALA A 202 13.33 14.13 -26.76
CA ALA A 202 13.03 12.74 -26.40
C ALA A 202 14.04 12.13 -25.41
N GLY A 203 15.33 12.44 -25.55
CA GLY A 203 16.38 11.98 -24.63
C GLY A 203 16.21 12.43 -23.17
N GLY A 204 15.73 13.65 -22.93
CA GLY A 204 15.51 14.16 -21.58
C GLY A 204 14.33 13.48 -20.88
N VAL A 205 13.26 13.16 -21.61
CA VAL A 205 12.13 12.41 -21.07
C VAL A 205 12.54 10.96 -20.78
N ILE A 206 13.25 10.31 -21.71
CA ILE A 206 13.75 8.94 -21.52
C ILE A 206 14.61 8.84 -20.26
N ALA A 207 15.54 9.77 -20.06
CA ALA A 207 16.39 9.78 -18.86
C ALA A 207 15.57 9.86 -17.55
N ARG A 208 14.52 10.71 -17.51
CA ARG A 208 13.63 10.84 -16.35
C ARG A 208 12.82 9.57 -16.09
N VAL A 209 12.32 8.94 -17.14
CA VAL A 209 11.56 7.69 -17.03
C VAL A 209 12.45 6.57 -16.50
N LEU A 210 13.64 6.38 -17.07
CA LEU A 210 14.60 5.37 -16.61
C LEU A 210 15.03 5.62 -15.16
N SER A 211 15.28 6.88 -14.82
CA SER A 211 15.66 7.29 -13.47
C SER A 211 14.55 7.01 -12.44
N GLY A 212 13.31 7.38 -12.76
CA GLY A 212 12.13 7.13 -11.92
C GLY A 212 11.86 5.63 -11.77
N ALA A 213 11.94 4.88 -12.87
CA ALA A 213 11.75 3.44 -12.86
C ALA A 213 12.80 2.72 -12.01
N LEU A 214 14.08 3.04 -12.20
CA LEU A 214 15.18 2.44 -11.43
C LEU A 214 15.03 2.75 -9.93
N SER A 215 14.82 4.01 -9.58
CA SER A 215 14.74 4.47 -8.19
C SER A 215 13.54 3.83 -7.46
N ALA A 216 12.38 3.81 -8.11
CA ALA A 216 11.17 3.21 -7.55
C ALA A 216 11.26 1.68 -7.47
N ALA A 217 11.91 1.01 -8.43
CA ALA A 217 12.17 -0.43 -8.37
C ALA A 217 13.07 -0.81 -7.19
N VAL A 218 14.10 0.00 -6.91
CA VAL A 218 15.01 -0.18 -5.77
C VAL A 218 14.25 0.02 -4.45
N ILE A 219 13.44 1.07 -4.33
CA ILE A 219 12.62 1.33 -3.14
C ILE A 219 11.63 0.17 -2.90
N SER A 220 10.92 -0.26 -3.95
CA SER A 220 9.98 -1.38 -3.88
C SER A 220 10.69 -2.67 -3.43
N LYS A 221 11.85 -2.99 -4.01
CA LYS A 221 12.64 -4.17 -3.61
C LYS A 221 13.10 -4.09 -2.15
N LYS A 222 13.54 -2.91 -1.68
CA LYS A 222 13.91 -2.68 -0.27
C LYS A 222 12.73 -2.90 0.69
N GLN A 223 11.50 -2.65 0.23
CA GLN A 223 10.27 -2.90 0.98
C GLN A 223 9.74 -4.33 0.82
N ASN A 224 10.54 -5.28 0.30
CA ASN A 224 10.14 -6.66 -0.01
C ASN A 224 8.97 -6.76 -1.01
N ARG A 225 8.80 -5.77 -1.89
CA ARG A 225 7.77 -5.74 -2.95
C ARG A 225 8.38 -6.10 -4.32
N PRO A 226 7.54 -6.49 -5.31
CA PRO A 226 8.02 -6.75 -6.66
C PRO A 226 8.62 -5.48 -7.28
N ALA A 227 9.90 -5.59 -7.69
CA ALA A 227 10.65 -4.48 -8.29
C ALA A 227 9.99 -3.95 -9.57
N LEU A 228 9.39 -4.84 -10.37
CA LEU A 228 8.68 -4.48 -11.59
C LEU A 228 7.49 -3.54 -11.32
N ALA A 229 6.70 -3.82 -10.28
CA ALA A 229 5.57 -2.96 -9.90
C ALA A 229 6.05 -1.56 -9.50
N GLY A 230 7.08 -1.48 -8.66
CA GLY A 230 7.70 -0.21 -8.29
C GLY A 230 8.24 0.55 -9.50
N GLY A 231 8.94 -0.14 -10.40
CA GLY A 231 9.50 0.46 -11.61
C GLY A 231 8.45 1.02 -12.56
N ILE A 232 7.35 0.31 -12.79
CA ILE A 232 6.24 0.79 -13.62
C ILE A 232 5.60 2.03 -12.99
N ILE A 233 5.35 2.02 -11.67
CA ILE A 233 4.76 3.15 -10.96
C ILE A 233 5.68 4.38 -11.02
N GLY A 234 6.98 4.18 -10.81
CA GLY A 234 7.98 5.23 -10.92
C GLY A 234 8.06 5.82 -12.34
N ALA A 235 8.02 4.97 -13.37
CA ALA A 235 8.02 5.38 -14.78
C ALA A 235 6.78 6.23 -15.11
N VAL A 236 5.58 5.73 -14.80
CA VAL A 236 4.31 6.44 -15.06
C VAL A 236 4.27 7.77 -14.33
N SER A 237 4.68 7.78 -13.06
CA SER A 237 4.74 9.00 -12.23
C SER A 237 5.72 10.02 -12.81
N ALA A 238 6.89 9.57 -13.31
CA ALA A 238 7.87 10.45 -13.95
C ALA A 238 7.37 11.04 -15.26
N ILE A 239 6.65 10.27 -16.09
CA ILE A 239 6.01 10.79 -17.30
C ILE A 239 4.98 11.87 -16.93
N GLY A 240 4.07 11.54 -16.02
CA GLY A 240 3.02 12.45 -15.58
C GLY A 240 3.57 13.75 -15.01
N SER A 241 4.54 13.68 -14.09
CA SER A 241 5.14 14.87 -13.48
C SER A 241 5.97 15.69 -14.48
N THR A 242 6.70 15.05 -15.41
CA THR A 242 7.47 15.76 -16.44
C THR A 242 6.59 16.73 -17.23
N TYR A 243 5.44 16.25 -17.72
CA TYR A 243 4.51 17.10 -18.49
C TYR A 243 3.76 18.08 -17.59
N LEU A 244 3.32 17.65 -16.41
CA LEU A 244 2.62 18.51 -15.45
C LEU A 244 3.43 19.75 -15.09
N PHE A 245 4.68 19.57 -14.63
CA PHE A 245 5.54 20.68 -14.22
C PHE A 245 5.98 21.53 -15.40
N PHE A 246 6.18 20.95 -16.59
CA PHE A 246 6.44 21.72 -17.81
C PHE A 246 5.31 22.69 -18.14
N TYR A 247 4.05 22.22 -18.12
CA TYR A 247 2.90 23.07 -18.39
C TYR A 247 2.63 24.08 -17.27
N LEU A 248 2.82 23.70 -16.00
CA LEU A 248 2.71 24.60 -14.86
C LEU A 248 3.72 25.75 -14.96
N ARG A 249 5.00 25.45 -15.22
CA ARG A 249 6.05 26.46 -15.42
C ARG A 249 5.69 27.43 -16.54
N LYS A 250 5.25 26.92 -17.69
CA LYS A 250 4.85 27.75 -18.84
C LYS A 250 3.67 28.68 -18.51
N ARG A 251 2.71 28.22 -17.72
CA ARG A 251 1.58 29.05 -17.26
C ARG A 251 2.01 30.10 -16.25
N LEU A 252 2.85 29.74 -15.27
CA LEU A 252 3.34 30.65 -14.23
C LEU A 252 4.18 31.78 -14.81
N VAL A 253 5.12 31.48 -15.73
CA VAL A 253 5.90 32.51 -16.42
C VAL A 253 4.98 33.47 -17.18
N LYS A 254 3.97 32.95 -17.89
CA LYS A 254 3.06 33.75 -18.72
C LYS A 254 2.07 34.61 -17.92
N GLN A 255 1.55 34.09 -16.80
CA GLN A 255 0.51 34.77 -16.02
C GLN A 255 1.07 35.66 -14.90
N ALA A 256 2.12 35.21 -14.21
CA ALA A 256 2.65 35.89 -13.04
C ALA A 256 3.82 36.83 -13.37
N ASN A 257 4.26 36.88 -14.65
CA ASN A 257 5.44 37.62 -15.12
C ASN A 257 6.69 37.37 -14.25
N LEU A 258 6.80 36.17 -13.69
CA LEU A 258 7.87 35.79 -12.80
C LEU A 258 9.12 35.39 -13.60
N PRO A 259 10.32 35.75 -13.14
CA PRO A 259 11.57 35.33 -13.78
C PRO A 259 11.69 33.80 -13.81
N ASP A 260 12.02 33.23 -14.98
CA ASP A 260 12.20 31.78 -15.18
C ASP A 260 13.21 31.12 -14.18
N PRO A 261 14.31 31.79 -13.76
CA PRO A 261 15.20 31.26 -12.73
C PRO A 261 14.55 31.10 -11.34
N LEU A 262 13.61 31.98 -10.99
CA LEU A 262 12.92 31.95 -9.69
C LEU A 262 12.01 30.73 -9.58
N ILE A 263 11.27 30.42 -10.65
CA ILE A 263 10.41 29.24 -10.72
C ILE A 263 11.26 27.96 -10.67
N GLY A 264 12.41 27.94 -11.35
CA GLY A 264 13.36 26.84 -11.24
C GLY A 264 13.84 26.59 -9.81
N LEU A 265 14.08 27.66 -9.04
CA LEU A 265 14.46 27.55 -7.63
C LEU A 265 13.33 26.98 -6.76
N MET A 266 12.08 27.37 -7.02
CA MET A 266 10.92 26.79 -6.34
C MET A 266 10.75 25.29 -6.64
N GLU A 267 10.94 24.89 -7.89
CA GLU A 267 10.93 23.47 -8.29
C GLU A 267 12.02 22.68 -7.55
N ASP A 268 13.23 23.24 -7.42
CA ASP A 268 14.33 22.61 -6.68
C ASP A 268 13.99 22.43 -5.19
N LEU A 269 13.36 23.43 -4.55
CA LEU A 269 12.90 23.34 -3.16
C LEU A 269 11.85 22.25 -2.96
N VAL A 270 10.93 22.09 -3.92
CA VAL A 270 9.94 20.99 -3.89
C VAL A 270 10.64 19.64 -4.00
N VAL A 271 11.60 19.48 -4.91
CA VAL A 271 12.38 18.23 -5.03
C VAL A 271 13.10 17.90 -3.73
N LEU A 272 13.77 18.87 -3.11
CA LEU A 272 14.44 18.68 -1.82
C LEU A 272 13.43 18.28 -0.73
N TYR A 273 12.27 18.95 -0.66
CA TYR A 273 11.21 18.62 0.30
C TYR A 273 10.72 17.18 0.13
N LEU A 274 10.40 16.75 -1.09
CA LEU A 274 9.99 15.37 -1.38
C LEU A 274 11.09 14.37 -1.04
N GLY A 275 12.34 14.69 -1.33
CA GLY A 275 13.50 13.87 -0.97
C GLY A 275 13.62 13.67 0.54
N THR A 276 13.40 14.73 1.34
CA THR A 276 13.39 14.60 2.81
C THR A 276 12.26 13.72 3.32
N ARG A 277 11.10 13.67 2.64
CA ARG A 277 9.98 12.78 3.00
C ARG A 277 10.33 11.32 2.77
N ILE A 278 10.98 10.99 1.67
CA ILE A 278 11.48 9.63 1.40
C ILE A 278 12.52 9.21 2.46
N LEU A 279 13.41 10.12 2.85
CA LEU A 279 14.47 9.83 3.83
C LEU A 279 13.98 9.71 5.27
N LYS A 280 12.78 10.20 5.61
CA LYS A 280 12.24 10.21 6.99
C LYS A 280 11.56 8.89 7.39
N GLU A 281 11.25 8.01 6.45
CA GLU A 281 10.72 6.68 6.80
C GLU A 281 11.81 5.84 7.48
N ARG A 282 11.49 5.35 8.68
CA ARG A 282 12.25 4.39 9.47
C ARG A 282 11.64 3.00 9.28
#